data_AF-A0AA43J9N9-F1
#
_entry.id   AF-A0AA43J9N9-F1
#
_cell.length_a   1.000
_cell.length_b   1.000
_cell.length_c   1.000
_cell.angle_alpha   90.00
_cell.angle_beta   90.00
_cell.angle_gamma   90.00
#
_symmetry.space_group_name_H-M   'P 1'
#
loop_
_entity.id
_entity.type
_entity.pdbx_description
1 polymer ?
#
loop_
_entity_poly.entity_id
_entity_poly.type
_entity_poly.pdbx_seq_one_letter_code
_entity_poly.pdbx_strand_id
1 'polypeptide(L)'
;MIGRWFVSLASRSLATILVLLCQFDVFPLLPVTVQADDASGVRSLRTIPLTQLHSIFPADVQILIERKAIDAFLIELDRVPPDWATVYGQGHNDPGHDERLFNLNRERDALRDGNPALTRRVAFVWTGELSRFDLETQAYRVAIGPDFNATSWGLVRFKPEEFPGDLRVRPDKTLADRIKRSLSRQEKVQVFVVMAGKLIPTESIIYDFSHDEEGAGLIMPVVRVEQVEVLVKDQPGP
;
A
#
# COMPACT_ATOMS: atom_id res chain seq x y z
N MET A 1 -70.88 -37.08 -40.55
CA MET A 1 -71.29 -36.98 -39.13
C MET A 1 -70.70 -35.68 -38.60
N ILE A 2 -71.47 -34.61 -38.33
CA ILE A 2 -72.52 -34.45 -37.30
C ILE A 2 -71.92 -34.51 -35.88
N GLY A 3 -71.78 -33.43 -35.09
CA GLY A 3 -71.66 -32.00 -35.47
C GLY A 3 -72.50 -30.97 -34.67
N ARG A 4 -71.88 -29.82 -34.32
CA ARG A 4 -72.47 -28.53 -33.82
C ARG A 4 -73.04 -28.62 -32.37
N TRP A 5 -73.24 -27.55 -31.58
CA TRP A 5 -73.11 -26.06 -31.64
C TRP A 5 -72.45 -25.58 -30.29
N PHE A 6 -72.22 -24.33 -29.85
CA PHE A 6 -72.43 -22.90 -30.21
C PHE A 6 -71.04 -22.17 -30.06
N VAL A 7 -70.68 -20.96 -30.51
CA VAL A 7 -71.30 -19.66 -30.90
C VAL A 7 -71.29 -18.56 -29.79
N SER A 8 -70.80 -17.36 -30.18
CA SER A 8 -70.74 -16.05 -29.46
C SER A 8 -69.76 -15.97 -28.27
N LEU A 9 -68.91 -14.95 -28.06
CA LEU A 9 -68.85 -13.51 -28.42
C LEU A 9 -69.69 -12.57 -27.50
N ALA A 10 -69.16 -11.36 -27.27
CA ALA A 10 -69.51 -10.34 -26.26
C ALA A 10 -69.13 -10.75 -24.81
N SER A 11 -68.28 -10.03 -24.07
CA SER A 11 -68.19 -8.59 -23.74
C SER A 11 -69.18 -8.13 -22.67
N ARG A 12 -68.65 -7.92 -21.45
CA ARG A 12 -69.06 -6.87 -20.50
C ARG A 12 -68.03 -6.75 -19.36
N SER A 13 -67.41 -5.57 -19.24
CA SER A 13 -66.50 -5.23 -18.14
C SER A 13 -67.28 -4.88 -16.88
N LEU A 14 -66.85 -5.41 -15.72
CA LEU A 14 -67.06 -4.89 -14.38
C LEU A 14 -65.90 -5.45 -13.52
N ALA A 15 -64.76 -4.74 -13.45
CA ALA A 15 -64.51 -3.67 -12.49
C ALA A 15 -64.33 -4.18 -11.05
N THR A 16 -63.14 -4.66 -10.74
CA THR A 16 -62.60 -4.65 -9.37
C THR A 16 -61.22 -4.01 -9.41
N ILE A 17 -60.98 -3.10 -8.48
CA ILE A 17 -59.79 -2.25 -8.44
C ILE A 17 -58.64 -2.99 -7.78
N LEU A 18 -57.45 -2.92 -8.36
CA LEU A 18 -56.21 -2.93 -7.58
C LEU A 18 -55.23 -1.91 -8.15
N VAL A 19 -54.97 -0.86 -7.39
CA VAL A 19 -53.92 0.13 -7.70
C VAL A 19 -52.61 -0.39 -7.12
N LEU A 20 -51.59 -0.52 -7.97
CA LEU A 20 -50.20 -0.50 -7.51
C LEU A 20 -49.39 0.36 -8.46
N LEU A 21 -49.00 1.52 -7.95
CA LEU A 21 -48.22 2.55 -8.66
C LEU A 21 -46.73 2.35 -8.39
N CYS A 22 -45.90 2.84 -9.31
CA CYS A 22 -44.52 3.24 -9.10
C CYS A 22 -43.59 2.20 -8.44
N GLN A 23 -42.93 1.39 -9.27
CA GLN A 23 -41.51 1.11 -9.08
C GLN A 23 -40.72 1.73 -10.23
N PHE A 24 -40.40 3.01 -10.07
CA PHE A 24 -39.22 3.57 -10.72
C PHE A 24 -38.01 3.06 -9.92
N ASP A 25 -37.13 2.29 -10.55
CA ASP A 25 -35.81 1.97 -9.99
C ASP A 25 -34.90 3.20 -10.05
N VAL A 26 -35.22 4.18 -9.19
CA VAL A 26 -34.28 5.23 -8.81
C VAL A 26 -33.20 4.57 -7.96
N PHE A 27 -32.23 3.95 -8.62
CA PHE A 27 -30.98 3.58 -7.99
C PHE A 27 -30.45 4.79 -7.22
N PRO A 28 -30.27 4.72 -5.90
CA PRO A 28 -29.57 5.76 -5.19
C PRO A 28 -28.13 5.72 -5.70
N LEU A 29 -27.80 6.67 -6.58
CA LEU A 29 -26.42 7.05 -6.83
C LEU A 29 -25.85 7.53 -5.50
N LEU A 30 -25.25 6.59 -4.75
CA LEU A 30 -24.41 6.92 -3.62
C LEU A 30 -23.42 7.98 -4.13
N PRO A 31 -23.22 9.09 -3.41
CA PRO A 31 -22.21 10.05 -3.80
C PRO A 31 -20.86 9.34 -3.72
N VAL A 32 -20.37 8.88 -4.87
CA VAL A 32 -18.97 8.54 -5.03
C VAL A 32 -18.26 9.86 -4.81
N THR A 33 -17.79 10.05 -3.57
CA THR A 33 -16.81 11.07 -3.24
C THR A 33 -15.53 10.67 -3.96
N VAL A 34 -15.48 11.00 -5.24
CA VAL A 34 -14.23 11.22 -5.98
C VAL A 34 -13.57 12.37 -5.24
N GLN A 35 -12.86 12.03 -4.17
CA GLN A 35 -11.86 12.90 -3.58
C GLN A 35 -10.94 13.24 -4.75
N ALA A 36 -10.97 14.50 -5.17
CA ALA A 36 -10.27 14.92 -6.37
C ALA A 36 -8.77 14.69 -6.16
N ASP A 37 -8.26 13.61 -6.76
CA ASP A 37 -6.83 13.35 -6.78
C ASP A 37 -6.22 14.49 -7.60
N ASP A 38 -5.49 15.37 -6.91
CA ASP A 38 -5.10 16.69 -7.41
C ASP A 38 -4.30 16.48 -8.69
N ALA A 39 -4.84 16.89 -9.84
CA ALA A 39 -4.27 16.61 -11.16
C ALA A 39 -2.87 17.22 -11.39
N SER A 40 -2.38 18.01 -10.43
CA SER A 40 -0.99 18.46 -10.33
C SER A 40 -0.01 17.42 -9.75
N GLY A 41 -0.50 16.26 -9.27
CA GLY A 41 0.30 15.22 -8.61
C GLY A 41 0.79 15.60 -7.21
N VAL A 42 0.31 16.70 -6.64
CA VAL A 42 0.76 17.25 -5.35
C VAL A 42 -0.12 16.73 -4.21
N ARG A 43 0.49 16.08 -3.22
CA ARG A 43 -0.19 15.51 -2.04
C ARG A 43 -0.21 16.49 -0.86
N SER A 44 -1.16 16.35 0.06
CA SER A 44 -1.17 17.12 1.31
C SER A 44 -0.08 16.63 2.27
N LEU A 45 0.70 17.54 2.85
CA LEU A 45 1.65 17.20 3.92
C LEU A 45 0.93 17.23 5.28
N ARG A 46 0.76 16.07 5.91
CA ARG A 46 0.00 15.91 7.16
C ARG A 46 0.88 16.09 8.41
N THR A 47 0.25 16.42 9.53
CA THR A 47 0.90 16.63 10.85
C THR A 47 0.49 15.58 11.90
N ILE A 48 -0.03 14.42 11.49
CA ILE A 48 -0.33 13.32 12.42
C ILE A 48 0.92 12.47 12.72
N PRO A 49 1.09 11.95 13.94
CA PRO A 49 2.17 11.02 14.26
C PRO A 49 1.90 9.63 13.66
N LEU A 50 2.97 8.84 13.42
CA LEU A 50 2.86 7.47 12.91
C LEU A 50 1.96 6.55 13.75
N THR A 51 1.89 6.77 15.06
CA THR A 51 1.01 6.02 15.97
C THR A 51 -0.49 6.21 15.68
N GLN A 52 -0.87 7.23 14.91
CA GLN A 52 -2.24 7.53 14.48
C GLN A 52 -2.54 7.11 13.03
N LEU A 53 -1.68 6.31 12.37
CA LEU A 53 -1.92 5.85 10.99
C LEU A 53 -3.24 5.10 10.78
N HIS A 54 -3.77 4.45 11.82
CA HIS A 54 -5.10 3.83 11.84
C HIS A 54 -6.26 4.84 11.64
N SER A 55 -6.00 6.15 11.65
CA SER A 55 -6.97 7.21 11.34
C SER A 55 -7.02 7.61 9.87
N ILE A 56 -6.04 7.19 9.04
CA ILE A 56 -5.98 7.52 7.60
C ILE A 56 -6.08 6.29 6.68
N PHE A 57 -5.90 5.08 7.21
CA PHE A 57 -6.06 3.83 6.47
C PHE A 57 -7.30 3.04 6.92
N PRO A 58 -7.97 2.33 6.01
CA PRO A 58 -9.01 1.35 6.35
C PRO A 58 -8.53 0.27 7.33
N ALA A 59 -9.45 -0.28 8.12
CA ALA A 59 -9.15 -1.27 9.16
C ALA A 59 -8.63 -2.63 8.64
N ASP A 60 -8.73 -2.90 7.33
CA ASP A 60 -8.13 -4.08 6.69
C ASP A 60 -6.67 -3.87 6.23
N VAL A 61 -6.09 -2.67 6.43
CA VAL A 61 -4.70 -2.38 6.11
C VAL A 61 -3.78 -2.72 7.29
N GLN A 62 -2.94 -3.74 7.12
CA GLN A 62 -1.98 -4.18 8.13
C GLN A 62 -0.76 -3.26 8.17
N ILE A 63 -0.54 -2.56 9.28
CA ILE A 63 0.59 -1.62 9.45
C ILE A 63 1.87 -2.41 9.80
N LEU A 64 2.86 -2.34 8.92
CA LEU A 64 4.14 -3.06 8.96
C LEU A 64 5.31 -2.07 9.15
N ILE A 65 5.39 -1.49 10.34
CA ILE A 65 6.46 -0.57 10.76
C ILE A 65 7.22 -1.19 11.94
N GLU A 66 6.49 -1.54 12.99
CA GLU A 66 7.07 -2.19 14.16
C GLU A 66 7.60 -3.58 13.81
N ARG A 67 8.83 -3.89 14.25
CA ARG A 67 9.48 -5.19 14.05
C ARG A 67 8.54 -6.36 14.32
N LYS A 68 7.77 -6.32 15.42
CA LYS A 68 6.83 -7.38 15.81
C LYS A 68 5.72 -7.61 14.77
N ALA A 69 5.25 -6.56 14.09
CA ALA A 69 4.23 -6.68 13.05
C ALA A 69 4.82 -7.27 11.77
N ILE A 70 6.07 -6.89 11.42
CA ILE A 70 6.80 -7.44 10.28
C ILE A 70 7.16 -8.92 10.51
N ASP A 71 7.72 -9.25 11.68
CA ASP A 71 8.02 -10.64 12.11
C ASP A 71 6.76 -11.52 12.01
N ALA A 72 5.60 -11.05 12.50
CA ALA A 72 4.33 -11.79 12.43
C ALA A 72 3.78 -11.95 11.00
N PHE A 73 3.95 -10.94 10.13
CA PHE A 73 3.53 -10.99 8.73
C PHE A 73 4.36 -12.00 7.91
N LEU A 74 5.68 -12.03 8.13
CA LEU A 74 6.56 -13.02 7.50
C LEU A 74 6.28 -14.45 8.00
N ILE A 75 5.93 -14.62 9.28
CA ILE A 75 5.45 -15.90 9.82
C ILE A 75 4.14 -16.35 9.15
N GLU A 76 3.22 -15.44 8.83
CA GLU A 76 1.97 -15.83 8.14
C GLU A 76 2.19 -16.20 6.65
N LEU A 77 3.12 -15.53 5.98
CA LEU A 77 3.47 -15.82 4.58
C LEU A 77 4.31 -17.11 4.45
N ASP A 78 5.38 -17.20 5.23
CA ASP A 78 6.49 -18.11 5.01
C ASP A 78 6.86 -18.97 6.24
N ARG A 79 6.12 -18.86 7.35
CA ARG A 79 6.18 -19.68 8.58
C ARG A 79 7.45 -19.58 9.42
N VAL A 80 8.62 -19.78 8.81
CA VAL A 80 9.93 -19.80 9.46
C VAL A 80 10.97 -19.07 8.60
N PRO A 81 11.92 -18.32 9.22
CA PRO A 81 12.95 -17.61 8.49
C PRO A 81 13.87 -18.56 7.69
N PRO A 82 14.53 -18.08 6.62
CA PRO A 82 15.60 -18.82 5.97
C PRO A 82 16.77 -19.09 6.94
N ASP A 83 17.44 -20.23 6.77
CA ASP A 83 18.76 -20.45 7.36
C ASP A 83 19.81 -19.72 6.51
N TRP A 84 20.01 -18.44 6.82
CA TRP A 84 20.94 -17.58 6.09
C TRP A 84 22.38 -18.08 6.13
N ALA A 85 22.82 -18.80 7.17
CA ALA A 85 24.16 -19.37 7.20
C ALA A 85 24.31 -20.49 6.16
N THR A 86 23.32 -21.38 6.06
CA THR A 86 23.28 -22.44 5.03
C THR A 86 23.13 -21.88 3.61
N VAL A 87 22.35 -20.81 3.42
CA VAL A 87 22.20 -20.17 2.10
C VAL A 87 23.48 -19.42 1.72
N TYR A 88 24.05 -18.61 2.62
CA TYR A 88 25.26 -17.82 2.36
C TYR A 88 26.48 -18.72 2.09
N GLY A 89 26.65 -19.77 2.90
CA GLY A 89 27.72 -20.77 2.78
C GLY A 89 29.09 -20.18 3.08
N GLN A 90 30.06 -20.38 2.17
CA GLN A 90 31.45 -19.92 2.32
C GLN A 90 31.72 -18.52 1.72
N GLY A 91 30.68 -17.68 1.66
CA GLY A 91 30.74 -16.32 1.14
C GLY A 91 30.50 -16.19 -0.35
N HIS A 92 30.57 -14.97 -0.89
CA HIS A 92 30.28 -14.68 -2.30
C HIS A 92 31.17 -15.39 -3.34
N ASN A 93 32.22 -16.12 -2.91
CA ASN A 93 33.05 -16.96 -3.79
C ASN A 93 32.70 -18.47 -3.72
N ASP A 94 31.67 -18.84 -2.94
CA ASP A 94 31.11 -20.18 -2.87
C ASP A 94 30.37 -20.51 -4.18
N PRO A 95 30.78 -21.53 -4.96
CA PRO A 95 30.19 -21.80 -6.27
C PRO A 95 28.69 -22.16 -6.24
N GLY A 96 28.12 -22.48 -5.08
CA GLY A 96 26.69 -22.76 -4.90
C GLY A 96 25.90 -21.59 -4.29
N HIS A 97 26.51 -20.42 -4.06
CA HIS A 97 25.86 -19.26 -3.43
C HIS A 97 24.59 -18.83 -4.20
N ASP A 98 24.73 -18.50 -5.48
CA ASP A 98 23.64 -18.07 -6.35
C ASP A 98 22.57 -19.16 -6.51
N GLU A 99 22.98 -20.43 -6.62
CA GLU A 99 22.05 -21.56 -6.78
C GLU A 99 21.20 -21.78 -5.52
N ARG A 100 21.78 -21.71 -4.32
CA ARG A 100 21.03 -21.81 -3.06
C ARG A 100 20.07 -20.64 -2.88
N LEU A 101 20.49 -19.42 -3.22
CA LEU A 101 19.64 -18.24 -3.13
C LEU A 101 18.49 -18.26 -4.15
N PHE A 102 18.77 -18.70 -5.38
CA PHE A 102 17.75 -18.90 -6.42
C PHE A 102 16.74 -19.98 -6.00
N ASN A 103 17.20 -21.15 -5.55
CA ASN A 103 16.33 -22.24 -5.12
C ASN A 103 15.47 -21.83 -3.91
N LEU A 104 16.03 -21.11 -2.93
CA LEU A 104 15.26 -20.52 -1.82
C LEU A 104 14.10 -19.66 -2.36
N ASN A 105 14.36 -18.72 -3.27
CA ASN A 105 13.30 -17.89 -3.85
C ASN A 105 12.22 -18.73 -4.54
N ARG A 106 12.62 -19.70 -5.38
CA ARG A 106 11.69 -20.56 -6.13
C ARG A 106 10.83 -21.47 -5.25
N GLU A 107 11.41 -22.05 -4.20
CA GLU A 107 10.69 -22.87 -3.22
C GLU A 107 9.69 -22.03 -2.42
N ARG A 108 10.11 -20.83 -1.99
CA ARG A 108 9.29 -19.91 -1.20
C ARG A 108 8.13 -19.35 -2.01
N ASP A 109 8.33 -19.04 -3.30
CA ASP A 109 7.25 -18.68 -4.21
C ASP A 109 6.20 -19.79 -4.33
N ALA A 110 6.65 -21.05 -4.52
CA ALA A 110 5.75 -22.19 -4.63
C ALA A 110 5.00 -22.50 -3.31
N LEU A 111 5.62 -22.24 -2.15
CA LEU A 111 5.00 -22.41 -0.83
C LEU A 111 4.02 -21.28 -0.47
N ARG A 112 4.17 -20.09 -1.09
CA ARG A 112 3.28 -18.94 -0.92
C ARG A 112 2.05 -18.96 -1.82
N ASP A 113 2.02 -19.77 -2.89
CA ASP A 113 0.86 -19.81 -3.79
C ASP A 113 -0.45 -20.14 -3.05
N GLY A 114 -1.52 -19.43 -3.42
CA GLY A 114 -2.82 -19.50 -2.75
C GLY A 114 -2.87 -18.98 -1.30
N ASN A 115 -1.77 -18.50 -0.70
CA ASN A 115 -1.78 -18.01 0.69
C ASN A 115 -2.65 -16.73 0.81
N PRO A 116 -3.72 -16.73 1.64
CA PRO A 116 -4.61 -15.57 1.79
C PRO A 116 -3.90 -14.27 2.19
N ALA A 117 -2.77 -14.34 2.89
CA ALA A 117 -1.99 -13.18 3.29
C ALA A 117 -1.49 -12.35 2.09
N LEU A 118 -1.28 -12.97 0.92
CA LEU A 118 -0.89 -12.27 -0.33
C LEU A 118 -1.93 -11.23 -0.79
N THR A 119 -3.21 -11.45 -0.47
CA THR A 119 -4.32 -10.59 -0.91
C THR A 119 -4.53 -9.36 -0.01
N ARG A 120 -3.88 -9.32 1.16
CA ARG A 120 -4.07 -8.25 2.14
C ARG A 120 -3.45 -6.95 1.69
N ARG A 121 -4.04 -5.85 2.18
CA ARG A 121 -3.40 -4.54 2.13
C ARG A 121 -2.44 -4.39 3.29
N VAL A 122 -1.25 -3.88 2.99
CA VAL A 122 -0.19 -3.57 3.97
C VAL A 122 0.18 -2.10 3.86
N ALA A 123 0.61 -1.49 4.97
CA ALA A 123 1.16 -0.14 5.00
C ALA A 123 2.55 -0.14 5.64
N PHE A 124 3.53 0.44 4.95
CA PHE A 124 4.92 0.55 5.39
C PHE A 124 5.45 1.97 5.20
N VAL A 125 6.63 2.26 5.74
CA VAL A 125 7.21 3.61 5.78
C VAL A 125 8.61 3.59 5.17
N TRP A 126 8.92 4.65 4.42
CA TRP A 126 10.28 5.11 4.13
C TRP A 126 10.50 6.50 4.72
N THR A 127 11.73 6.83 5.10
CA THR A 127 12.11 8.20 5.48
C THR A 127 12.38 9.08 4.26
N GLY A 128 12.14 10.38 4.43
CA GLY A 128 12.44 11.38 3.42
C GLY A 128 12.72 12.76 4.01
N GLU A 129 13.03 13.70 3.12
CA GLU A 129 13.39 15.07 3.43
C GLU A 129 12.73 16.03 2.44
N LEU A 130 12.18 17.14 2.95
CA LEU A 130 11.70 18.21 2.08
C LEU A 130 12.87 18.99 1.49
N SER A 131 12.90 19.05 0.16
CA SER A 131 13.84 19.88 -0.58
C SER A 131 13.37 21.36 -0.64
N ARG A 132 13.82 22.13 -1.63
CA ARG A 132 13.42 23.53 -1.80
C ARG A 132 11.96 23.63 -2.28
N PHE A 133 11.34 24.78 -2.00
CA PHE A 133 10.01 25.10 -2.52
C PHE A 133 10.07 25.35 -4.03
N ASP A 134 9.21 24.67 -4.77
CA ASP A 134 9.04 24.73 -6.22
C ASP A 134 7.96 25.77 -6.54
N LEU A 135 8.36 26.90 -7.15
CA LEU A 135 7.47 28.04 -7.41
C LEU A 135 6.46 27.80 -8.53
N GLU A 136 6.71 26.84 -9.42
CA GLU A 136 5.82 26.47 -10.52
C GLU A 136 4.66 25.62 -9.99
N THR A 137 4.96 24.62 -9.16
CA THR A 137 3.96 23.68 -8.63
C THR A 137 3.40 24.06 -7.25
N GLN A 138 3.93 25.13 -6.64
CA GLN A 138 3.56 25.64 -5.31
C GLN A 138 3.57 24.52 -4.25
N ALA A 139 4.70 23.81 -4.20
CA ALA A 139 4.89 22.59 -3.42
C ALA A 139 6.37 22.41 -3.01
N TYR A 140 6.64 21.47 -2.10
CA TYR A 140 7.98 20.96 -1.82
C TYR A 140 8.15 19.59 -2.49
N ARG A 141 9.27 19.34 -3.18
CA ARG A 141 9.61 17.97 -3.62
C ARG A 141 10.21 17.19 -2.45
N VAL A 142 9.84 15.93 -2.34
CA VAL A 142 10.34 15.02 -1.29
C VAL A 142 11.47 14.18 -1.85
N ALA A 143 12.67 14.31 -1.26
CA ALA A 143 13.72 13.32 -1.45
C ALA A 143 13.45 12.12 -0.52
N ILE A 144 13.56 10.89 -1.02
CA ILE A 144 13.27 9.66 -0.27
C ILE A 144 14.44 8.68 -0.40
N GLY A 145 14.61 7.82 0.60
CA GLY A 145 15.50 6.66 0.54
C GLY A 145 14.76 5.39 0.99
N PRO A 146 15.25 4.19 0.64
CA PRO A 146 14.70 2.96 1.18
C PRO A 146 15.10 2.79 2.65
N ASP A 147 14.11 2.61 3.53
CA ASP A 147 14.36 2.21 4.92
C ASP A 147 14.58 0.69 5.02
N PHE A 148 15.50 0.29 5.90
CA PHE A 148 15.72 -1.11 6.30
C PHE A 148 15.23 -1.34 7.73
N ASN A 149 14.53 -2.45 7.96
CA ASN A 149 13.95 -2.81 9.25
C ASN A 149 14.66 -4.06 9.78
N ALA A 150 15.33 -3.97 10.94
CA ALA A 150 15.97 -5.13 11.56
C ALA A 150 14.93 -6.02 12.26
N THR A 151 14.86 -7.30 11.88
CA THR A 151 13.82 -8.25 12.34
C THR A 151 14.43 -9.53 12.93
N SER A 152 13.61 -10.53 13.27
CA SER A 152 14.10 -11.90 13.55
C SER A 152 14.40 -12.69 12.27
N TRP A 153 13.95 -12.20 11.12
CA TRP A 153 14.17 -12.82 9.81
C TRP A 153 15.43 -12.33 9.11
N GLY A 154 15.97 -11.17 9.49
CA GLY A 154 17.04 -10.46 8.79
C GLY A 154 16.70 -8.98 8.63
N LEU A 155 17.24 -8.33 7.59
CA LEU A 155 16.86 -6.98 7.20
C LEU A 155 15.65 -7.01 6.27
N VAL A 156 14.59 -6.27 6.58
CA VAL A 156 13.40 -6.15 5.74
C VAL A 156 13.34 -4.77 5.08
N ARG A 157 13.39 -4.76 3.74
CA ARG A 157 13.32 -3.57 2.90
C ARG A 157 12.16 -3.72 1.91
N PHE A 158 11.00 -3.14 2.23
CA PHE A 158 9.87 -3.14 1.31
C PHE A 158 10.24 -2.51 -0.05
N LYS A 159 9.89 -3.19 -1.14
CA LYS A 159 10.11 -2.74 -2.52
C LYS A 159 8.79 -2.21 -3.08
N PRO A 160 8.57 -0.89 -3.16
CA PRO A 160 7.38 -0.31 -3.76
C PRO A 160 7.44 -0.40 -5.28
N GLU A 161 6.39 -0.97 -5.88
CA GLU A 161 6.11 -0.89 -7.32
C GLU A 161 4.98 0.12 -7.59
N GLU A 162 4.98 0.72 -8.77
CA GLU A 162 4.04 1.78 -9.20
C GLU A 162 4.09 3.08 -8.35
N PHE A 163 5.21 3.32 -7.67
CA PHE A 163 5.45 4.51 -6.84
C PHE A 163 5.76 5.79 -7.67
N PRO A 164 5.21 6.97 -7.29
CA PRO A 164 5.43 8.22 -8.02
C PRO A 164 6.84 8.81 -7.83
N GLY A 165 7.68 8.74 -8.88
CA GLY A 165 9.09 9.17 -8.85
C GLY A 165 9.39 10.67 -8.66
N ASP A 166 8.39 11.56 -8.69
CA ASP A 166 8.56 13.02 -8.48
C ASP A 166 7.54 13.53 -7.44
N LEU A 167 7.57 12.91 -6.26
CA LEU A 167 6.66 13.14 -5.14
C LEU A 167 6.73 14.60 -4.65
N ARG A 168 5.62 15.32 -4.80
CA ARG A 168 5.42 16.69 -4.30
C ARG A 168 4.42 16.73 -3.16
N VAL A 169 4.68 17.63 -2.21
CA VAL A 169 3.77 17.87 -1.07
C VAL A 169 3.50 19.34 -0.79
N ARG A 170 2.26 19.64 -0.39
CA ARG A 170 1.78 20.98 -0.03
C ARG A 170 1.34 20.99 1.44
N PRO A 171 2.02 21.75 2.33
CA PRO A 171 1.58 21.95 3.70
C PRO A 171 0.39 22.92 3.81
N ASP A 172 -0.28 22.93 4.95
CA ASP A 172 -1.13 24.06 5.34
C ASP A 172 -0.31 25.34 5.58
N LYS A 173 -0.98 26.49 5.75
CA LYS A 173 -0.31 27.80 5.92
C LYS A 173 0.59 27.88 7.16
N THR A 174 0.16 27.33 8.28
CA THR A 174 0.89 27.34 9.57
C THR A 174 2.14 26.49 9.47
N LEU A 175 2.02 25.31 8.85
CA LEU A 175 3.13 24.41 8.59
C LEU A 175 4.09 24.96 7.52
N ALA A 176 3.59 25.62 6.47
CA ALA A 176 4.40 26.26 5.43
C ALA A 176 5.41 27.26 6.02
N ASP A 177 4.95 28.13 6.93
CA ASP A 177 5.81 29.09 7.62
C ASP A 177 6.86 28.42 8.54
N ARG A 178 6.51 27.29 9.17
CA ARG A 178 7.46 26.47 9.96
C ARG A 178 8.56 25.90 9.05
N ILE A 179 8.17 25.27 7.95
CA ILE A 179 9.10 24.66 6.97
C ILE A 179 9.99 25.72 6.33
N LYS A 180 9.40 26.85 5.88
CA LYS A 180 10.13 27.98 5.28
C LYS A 180 11.19 28.55 6.23
N ARG A 181 10.88 28.69 7.53
CA ARG A 181 11.87 29.12 8.54
C ARG A 181 13.00 28.11 8.68
N SER A 182 12.70 26.81 8.84
CA SER A 182 13.74 25.78 8.98
C SER A 182 14.65 25.69 7.76
N LEU A 183 14.09 25.60 6.55
CA LEU A 183 14.89 25.56 5.32
C LEU A 183 15.72 26.85 5.10
N SER A 184 15.23 28.02 5.56
CA SER A 184 16.03 29.27 5.51
C SER A 184 17.22 29.27 6.48
N ARG A 185 17.16 28.45 7.54
CA ARG A 185 18.27 28.18 8.48
C ARG A 185 19.13 26.98 8.04
N GLN A 186 18.89 26.42 6.86
CA GLN A 186 19.52 25.18 6.35
C GLN A 186 19.21 23.93 7.21
N GLU A 187 18.16 23.97 8.03
CA GLU A 187 17.69 22.82 8.80
C GLU A 187 16.93 21.83 7.90
N LYS A 188 17.23 20.54 8.06
CA LYS A 188 16.54 19.45 7.35
C LYS A 188 15.13 19.25 7.90
N VAL A 189 14.11 19.34 7.05
CA VAL A 189 12.74 18.96 7.44
C VAL A 189 12.48 17.53 7.00
N GLN A 190 12.56 16.60 7.95
CA GLN A 190 12.29 15.18 7.70
C GLN A 190 10.79 14.91 7.57
N VAL A 191 10.46 13.89 6.78
CA VAL A 191 9.11 13.34 6.61
C VAL A 191 9.13 11.82 6.69
N PHE A 192 7.96 11.26 6.97
CA PHE A 192 7.66 9.85 6.69
C PHE A 192 6.82 9.78 5.42
N VAL A 193 7.25 8.98 4.46
CA VAL A 193 6.48 8.63 3.26
C VAL A 193 5.88 7.26 3.53
N VAL A 194 4.56 7.23 3.70
CA VAL A 194 3.81 6.05 4.11
C VAL A 194 3.09 5.52 2.88
N MET A 195 3.46 4.30 2.48
CA MET A 195 2.94 3.62 1.29
C MET A 195 2.03 2.49 1.75
N ALA A 196 0.83 2.43 1.19
CA ALA A 196 -0.09 1.32 1.38
C ALA A 196 -0.46 0.68 0.04
N GLY A 197 -0.65 -0.64 0.03
CA GLY A 197 -0.90 -1.40 -1.18
C GLY A 197 -0.95 -2.90 -0.92
N LYS A 198 -0.83 -3.72 -1.97
CA LYS A 198 -0.86 -5.19 -1.87
C LYS A 198 0.45 -5.82 -2.35
N LEU A 199 0.78 -7.00 -1.84
CA LEU A 199 1.86 -7.79 -2.42
C LEU A 199 1.53 -8.16 -3.88
N ILE A 200 2.53 -8.19 -4.75
CA ILE A 200 2.38 -8.76 -6.10
C ILE A 200 2.42 -10.29 -5.96
N PRO A 201 1.33 -11.04 -6.20
CA PRO A 201 1.27 -12.45 -5.80
C PRO A 201 2.30 -13.36 -6.48
N THR A 202 2.75 -13.00 -7.69
CA THR A 202 3.73 -13.75 -8.49
C THR A 202 5.19 -13.47 -8.11
N GLU A 203 5.46 -12.40 -7.34
CA GLU A 203 6.81 -11.92 -7.00
C GLU A 203 6.86 -11.39 -5.56
N SER A 204 6.05 -11.98 -4.66
CA SER A 204 5.60 -11.28 -3.45
C SER A 204 6.70 -10.97 -2.42
N ILE A 205 7.72 -11.81 -2.34
CA ILE A 205 8.92 -11.60 -1.52
C ILE A 205 10.12 -12.06 -2.34
N ILE A 206 11.10 -11.18 -2.48
CA ILE A 206 12.45 -11.52 -2.97
C ILE A 206 13.36 -11.68 -1.76
N TYR A 207 14.12 -12.78 -1.72
CA TYR A 207 15.20 -13.04 -0.77
C TYR A 207 16.56 -12.78 -1.43
N ASP A 208 17.43 -12.07 -0.72
CA ASP A 208 18.74 -11.59 -1.21
C ASP A 208 19.71 -11.47 -0.01
N PHE A 209 20.92 -10.94 -0.21
CA PHE A 209 21.84 -10.55 0.86
C PHE A 209 22.02 -9.04 0.96
N SER A 210 22.35 -8.56 2.15
CA SER A 210 22.77 -7.17 2.39
C SER A 210 24.11 -6.89 1.71
N HIS A 211 24.30 -5.65 1.23
CA HIS A 211 25.60 -5.16 0.80
C HIS A 211 26.37 -4.44 1.93
N ASP A 212 25.69 -4.12 3.04
CA ASP A 212 26.25 -3.36 4.17
C ASP A 212 26.79 -4.28 5.29
N GLU A 213 26.31 -5.53 5.38
CA GLU A 213 26.72 -6.52 6.39
C GLU A 213 26.85 -7.90 5.74
N GLU A 214 28.05 -8.49 5.80
CA GLU A 214 28.36 -9.73 5.09
C GLU A 214 27.51 -10.91 5.61
N GLY A 215 26.82 -11.60 4.71
CA GLY A 215 25.96 -12.74 5.03
C GLY A 215 24.64 -12.39 5.73
N ALA A 216 24.37 -11.11 6.01
CA ALA A 216 23.09 -10.68 6.55
C ALA A 216 21.98 -10.82 5.50
N GLY A 217 20.97 -11.64 5.81
CA GLY A 217 19.84 -11.87 4.92
C GLY A 217 18.98 -10.64 4.70
N LEU A 218 18.63 -10.39 3.44
CA LEU A 218 17.75 -9.31 2.99
C LEU A 218 16.43 -9.88 2.47
N ILE A 219 15.31 -9.34 2.96
CA ILE A 219 13.96 -9.71 2.60
C ILE A 219 13.28 -8.48 1.99
N MET A 220 12.81 -8.61 0.76
CA MET A 220 12.16 -7.54 0.01
C MET A 220 10.73 -7.93 -0.37
N PRO A 221 9.73 -7.68 0.50
CA PRO A 221 8.33 -7.79 0.13
C PRO A 221 7.99 -6.77 -0.95
N VAL A 222 7.49 -7.23 -2.09
CA VAL A 222 7.23 -6.39 -3.27
C VAL A 222 5.77 -5.95 -3.26
N VAL A 223 5.55 -4.65 -3.00
CA VAL A 223 4.22 -4.07 -2.78
C VAL A 223 3.85 -3.16 -3.95
N ARG A 224 2.79 -3.51 -4.67
CA ARG A 224 2.11 -2.61 -5.60
C ARG A 224 1.39 -1.53 -4.81
N VAL A 225 1.85 -0.28 -4.93
CA VAL A 225 1.38 0.85 -4.12
C VAL A 225 0.01 1.34 -4.61
N GLU A 226 -1.00 1.28 -3.74
CA GLU A 226 -2.36 1.77 -4.00
C GLU A 226 -2.59 3.18 -3.43
N GLN A 227 -1.85 3.58 -2.39
CA GLN A 227 -1.96 4.88 -1.73
C GLN A 227 -0.59 5.35 -1.20
N VAL A 228 -0.30 6.65 -1.36
CA VAL A 228 0.87 7.31 -0.76
C VAL A 228 0.41 8.49 0.08
N GLU A 229 0.89 8.55 1.31
CA GLU A 229 0.64 9.59 2.30
C GLU A 229 1.97 10.15 2.81
N VAL A 230 2.04 11.44 3.10
CA VAL A 230 3.28 12.06 3.61
C VAL A 230 3.00 12.81 4.90
N LEU A 231 3.74 12.44 5.95
CA LEU A 231 3.63 13.01 7.29
C LEU A 231 4.89 13.80 7.62
N VAL A 232 4.76 14.94 8.29
CA VAL A 232 5.92 15.58 8.93
C VAL A 232 6.44 14.66 10.02
N LYS A 233 7.73 14.34 9.97
CA LYS A 233 8.42 13.73 11.10
C LYS A 233 8.77 14.86 12.05
N ASP A 234 8.00 15.01 13.12
CA ASP A 234 8.22 16.09 14.08
C ASP A 234 9.68 16.07 14.56
N GLN A 235 10.33 17.21 14.42
CA GLN A 235 11.61 17.47 15.06
C GLN A 235 11.36 17.54 16.57
N PRO A 236 12.26 16.99 17.41
CA PRO A 236 12.32 17.41 18.81
C PRO A 236 12.36 18.94 18.88
N GLY A 237 11.60 19.51 19.81
CA GLY A 237 11.75 20.93 20.13
C GLY A 237 13.15 21.22 20.70
N PRO A 238 13.62 22.47 20.62
CA PRO A 238 14.81 22.92 21.35
C PRO A 238 14.59 22.87 22.88
#